data_AF-A0A2V9S8P9-F1
#
_entry.id   AF-A0A2V9S8P9-F1
#
_cell.length_a   1.000
_cell.length_b   1.000
_cell.length_c   1.000
_cell.angle_alpha   90.00
_cell.angle_beta   90.00
_cell.angle_gamma   90.00
#
_symmetry.space_group_name_H-M   'P 1'
#
loop_
_entity.id
_entity.type
_entity.pdbx_description
1 polymer ?
#
loop_
_entity_poly.entity_id
_entity_poly.type
_entity_poly.pdbx_seq_one_letter_code
_entity_poly.pdbx_strand_id
1 'polypeptide(L)'
;MRARKYFGLLLALFCLLSISALANTCNDFATFTCGQGTPNVARLASSSGGFTVSTSNGAAADDIIIVAASLGSLAGAQLNGTSFTSLSTFPEGGALGAISTAFGCSGTCSGLSFGFVDLQSALAANGSVSVSASGLPANTALYAMLVVNGKIEFITPNSAALIIGKSVVPEPGTMTLLGTGLVGLAGLVRRKIRS
;
A
#
# COMPACT_ATOMS: atom_id res chain seq x y z
N MET A 1 14.37 26.68 -39.30
CA MET A 1 14.37 25.20 -39.38
C MET A 1 15.17 24.46 -38.27
N ARG A 2 15.98 25.13 -37.43
CA ARG A 2 16.77 24.44 -36.38
C ARG A 2 15.97 23.96 -35.15
N ALA A 3 14.84 24.62 -34.81
CA ALA A 3 14.03 24.28 -33.63
C ALA A 3 13.34 22.90 -33.67
N ARG A 4 12.99 22.39 -34.86
CA ARG A 4 12.32 21.08 -35.01
C ARG A 4 13.22 19.89 -34.64
N LYS A 5 14.55 20.05 -34.72
CA LYS A 5 15.51 18.98 -34.39
C LYS A 5 15.68 18.78 -32.89
N TYR A 6 15.60 19.86 -32.10
CA TYR A 6 15.72 19.79 -30.64
C TYR A 6 14.46 19.20 -29.97
N PHE A 7 13.28 19.47 -30.54
CA PHE A 7 12.02 18.95 -29.99
C PHE A 7 11.93 17.42 -30.05
N GLY A 8 12.35 16.80 -31.18
CA GLY A 8 12.38 15.35 -31.32
C GLY A 8 13.35 14.66 -30.34
N LEU A 9 14.50 15.29 -30.08
CA LEU A 9 15.50 14.77 -29.14
C LEU A 9 15.00 14.84 -27.69
N LEU A 10 14.31 15.94 -27.33
CA LEU A 10 13.72 16.13 -25.99
C LEU A 10 12.59 15.14 -25.73
N LEU A 11 11.75 14.86 -26.74
CA LEU A 11 10.68 13.87 -26.64
C LEU A 11 11.22 12.44 -26.47
N ALA A 12 12.26 12.08 -27.25
CA ALA A 12 12.92 10.79 -27.10
C ALA A 12 13.60 10.63 -25.73
N LEU A 13 14.20 11.70 -25.20
CA LEU A 13 14.78 11.70 -23.85
C LEU A 13 13.71 11.55 -22.76
N PHE A 14 12.54 12.18 -22.93
CA PHE A 14 11.40 12.03 -22.01
C PHE A 14 10.83 10.60 -22.03
N CYS A 15 10.75 9.97 -23.21
CA CYS A 15 10.33 8.57 -23.34
C CYS A 15 11.35 7.58 -22.77
N LEU A 16 12.65 7.85 -22.88
CA LEU A 16 13.70 7.01 -22.28
C LEU A 16 13.76 7.13 -20.75
N LEU A 17 13.35 8.28 -20.19
CA LEU A 17 13.15 8.45 -18.75
C LEU A 17 11.86 7.78 -18.23
N SER A 18 10.98 7.33 -19.13
CA SER A 18 9.74 6.63 -18.78
C SER A 18 9.93 5.12 -18.60
N ILE A 19 11.15 4.60 -18.79
CA ILE A 19 11.45 3.21 -18.44
C ILE A 19 11.29 3.14 -16.92
N SER A 20 10.16 2.61 -16.48
CA SER A 20 9.92 2.34 -15.08
C SER A 20 11.02 1.41 -14.64
N ALA A 21 12.01 1.92 -13.91
CA ALA A 21 12.98 1.07 -13.25
C ALA A 21 12.14 0.14 -12.37
N LEU A 22 12.06 -1.14 -12.74
CA LEU A 22 11.51 -2.20 -11.92
C LEU A 22 12.49 -2.33 -10.74
N ALA A 23 12.43 -1.37 -9.83
CA ALA A 23 13.15 -1.43 -8.58
C ALA A 23 12.64 -2.68 -7.87
N ASN A 24 13.56 -3.55 -7.44
CA ASN A 24 13.16 -4.65 -6.58
C ASN A 24 12.62 -4.04 -5.28
N THR A 25 11.31 -4.03 -5.13
CA THR A 25 10.61 -3.45 -3.97
C THR A 25 10.54 -4.43 -2.81
N CYS A 26 10.81 -5.71 -3.07
CA CYS A 26 10.63 -6.81 -2.14
C CYS A 26 11.97 -7.48 -1.79
N ASN A 27 12.09 -7.87 -0.53
CA ASN A 27 13.24 -8.60 0.01
C ASN A 27 12.79 -9.96 0.51
N ASP A 28 13.68 -10.95 0.42
CA ASP A 28 13.49 -12.27 0.99
C ASP A 28 13.34 -12.19 2.51
N PHE A 29 12.47 -13.02 3.09
CA PHE A 29 12.30 -13.13 4.53
C PHE A 29 11.84 -14.52 4.93
N ALA A 30 12.23 -14.94 6.14
CA ALA A 30 11.98 -16.29 6.64
C ALA A 30 12.43 -17.36 5.61
N THR A 31 11.50 -18.14 5.07
CA THR A 31 11.74 -19.14 4.02
C THR A 31 11.22 -18.71 2.65
N PHE A 32 10.69 -17.50 2.51
CA PHE A 32 10.10 -17.00 1.27
C PHE A 32 11.11 -16.17 0.48
N THR A 33 11.34 -16.58 -0.76
CA THR A 33 12.25 -15.89 -1.69
C THR A 33 11.46 -14.99 -2.63
N CYS A 34 11.99 -13.81 -2.94
CA CYS A 34 11.32 -12.81 -3.75
C CYS A 34 11.84 -12.78 -5.19
N GLY A 35 10.92 -12.74 -6.15
CA GLY A 35 11.25 -12.58 -7.57
C GLY A 35 11.80 -11.18 -7.87
N GLN A 36 12.70 -11.07 -8.85
CA GLN A 36 13.10 -9.75 -9.35
C GLN A 36 11.94 -9.08 -10.10
N GLY A 37 11.70 -7.79 -9.81
CA GLY A 37 10.69 -7.00 -10.52
C GLY A 37 9.25 -7.35 -10.16
N THR A 38 9.02 -7.87 -8.95
CA THR A 38 7.68 -8.22 -8.42
C THR A 38 6.66 -7.11 -8.62
N PRO A 39 5.62 -7.31 -9.45
CA PRO A 39 4.68 -6.24 -9.73
C PRO A 39 3.70 -6.03 -8.57
N ASN A 40 3.29 -4.77 -8.40
CA ASN A 40 2.37 -4.32 -7.36
C ASN A 40 0.90 -4.58 -7.73
N VAL A 41 0.51 -5.85 -7.82
CA VAL A 41 -0.84 -6.24 -8.27
C VAL A 41 -1.72 -6.83 -7.17
N ALA A 42 -1.17 -7.19 -6.01
CA ALA A 42 -1.97 -7.66 -4.90
C ALA A 42 -2.80 -6.51 -4.32
N ARG A 43 -4.04 -6.80 -3.91
CA ARG A 43 -4.97 -5.82 -3.35
C ARG A 43 -5.60 -6.34 -2.08
N LEU A 44 -5.72 -5.44 -1.12
CA LEU A 44 -6.46 -5.64 0.11
C LEU A 44 -7.68 -4.72 0.11
N ALA A 45 -8.85 -5.27 0.41
CA ALA A 45 -10.07 -4.49 0.59
C ALA A 45 -10.73 -4.85 1.93
N SER A 46 -11.04 -3.84 2.73
CA SER A 46 -11.68 -4.02 4.04
C SER A 46 -13.06 -4.67 3.91
N SER A 47 -13.39 -5.56 4.84
CA SER A 47 -14.73 -6.16 4.98
C SER A 47 -15.15 -6.16 6.45
N SER A 48 -16.43 -6.44 6.74
CA SER A 48 -16.91 -6.55 8.12
C SER A 48 -16.18 -7.70 8.83
N GLY A 49 -15.40 -7.39 9.86
CA GLY A 49 -14.65 -8.37 10.66
C GLY A 49 -13.32 -8.83 10.02
N GLY A 50 -12.83 -8.17 8.98
CA GLY A 50 -11.60 -8.57 8.31
C GLY A 50 -11.31 -7.81 7.02
N PHE A 51 -10.78 -8.53 6.03
CA PHE A 51 -10.50 -8.01 4.70
C PHE A 51 -10.52 -9.12 3.65
N THR A 52 -10.45 -8.72 2.39
CA THR A 52 -10.34 -9.62 1.24
C THR A 52 -9.03 -9.38 0.53
N VAL A 53 -8.42 -10.45 0.05
CA VAL A 53 -7.21 -10.45 -0.77
C VAL A 53 -7.61 -10.79 -2.20
N SER A 54 -7.15 -10.00 -3.18
CA SER A 54 -7.38 -10.22 -4.60
C SER A 54 -6.22 -9.67 -5.43
N THR A 55 -6.25 -9.86 -6.75
CA THR A 55 -5.29 -9.26 -7.68
C THR A 55 -5.97 -8.28 -8.63
N SER A 56 -5.29 -7.20 -9.00
CA SER A 56 -5.80 -6.20 -9.95
C SER A 56 -5.86 -6.71 -11.40
N ASN A 57 -5.01 -7.68 -11.73
CA ASN A 57 -4.87 -8.27 -13.07
C ASN A 57 -5.55 -9.65 -13.18
N GLY A 58 -6.22 -10.13 -12.13
CA GLY A 58 -6.85 -11.44 -12.11
C GLY A 58 -5.88 -12.63 -12.04
N ALA A 59 -4.60 -12.40 -11.79
CA ALA A 59 -3.62 -13.46 -11.63
C ALA A 59 -3.95 -14.37 -10.43
N ALA A 60 -3.68 -15.66 -10.61
CA ALA A 60 -3.75 -16.65 -9.54
C ALA A 60 -2.47 -16.65 -8.70
N ALA A 61 -2.54 -17.24 -7.51
CA ALA A 61 -1.39 -17.49 -6.65
C ALA A 61 -1.55 -18.83 -5.93
N ASP A 62 -0.43 -19.49 -5.68
CA ASP A 62 -0.38 -20.75 -4.94
C ASP A 62 -0.60 -20.53 -3.44
N ASP A 63 -0.19 -19.36 -2.94
CA ASP A 63 -0.32 -19.01 -1.53
C ASP A 63 -0.40 -17.49 -1.30
N ILE A 64 -0.87 -17.10 -0.11
CA ILE A 64 -1.01 -15.73 0.34
C ILE A 64 -0.33 -15.58 1.70
N ILE A 65 0.66 -14.70 1.74
CA ILE A 65 1.31 -14.26 2.98
C ILE A 65 0.85 -12.84 3.27
N ILE A 66 0.41 -12.60 4.51
CA ILE A 66 0.11 -11.25 4.98
C ILE A 66 1.23 -10.80 5.89
N VAL A 67 1.84 -9.67 5.54
CA VAL A 67 2.85 -9.02 6.36
C VAL A 67 2.23 -7.79 7.01
N ALA A 68 2.52 -7.57 8.29
CA ALA A 68 2.01 -6.47 9.08
C ALA A 68 3.14 -5.61 9.65
N ALA A 69 2.88 -4.31 9.71
CA ALA A 69 3.63 -3.35 10.50
C ALA A 69 2.65 -2.64 11.43
N SER A 70 2.96 -2.55 12.72
CA SER A 70 2.08 -1.95 13.72
C SER A 70 2.86 -1.06 14.68
N LEU A 71 2.22 0.02 15.15
CA LEU A 71 2.70 0.81 16.29
C LEU A 71 2.46 0.09 17.64
N GLY A 72 1.58 -0.92 17.65
CA GLY A 72 1.33 -1.78 18.80
C GLY A 72 2.05 -3.13 18.69
N SER A 73 1.98 -3.92 19.76
CA SER A 73 2.44 -5.31 19.72
C SER A 73 1.49 -6.16 18.88
N LEU A 74 2.04 -6.96 17.96
CA LEU A 74 1.29 -7.99 17.22
C LEU A 74 1.07 -9.27 18.03
N ALA A 75 1.54 -9.34 19.28
CA ALA A 75 1.37 -10.51 20.13
C ALA A 75 -0.13 -10.78 20.41
N GLY A 76 -0.58 -12.00 20.10
CA GLY A 76 -1.98 -12.41 20.25
C GLY A 76 -2.90 -11.99 19.10
N ALA A 77 -2.43 -11.18 18.15
CA ALA A 77 -3.15 -10.90 16.92
C ALA A 77 -3.12 -12.11 15.98
N GLN A 78 -4.20 -12.33 15.24
CA GLN A 78 -4.36 -13.50 14.37
C GLN A 78 -5.11 -13.14 13.09
N LEU A 79 -4.79 -13.88 12.02
CA LEU A 79 -5.52 -13.88 10.76
C LEU A 79 -6.02 -15.29 10.48
N ASN A 80 -7.33 -15.47 10.29
CA ASN A 80 -7.97 -16.79 10.15
C ASN A 80 -7.61 -17.79 11.27
N GLY A 81 -7.35 -17.30 12.48
CA GLY A 81 -6.92 -18.11 13.62
C GLY A 81 -5.43 -18.45 13.66
N THR A 82 -4.65 -17.98 12.67
CA THR A 82 -3.19 -18.15 12.63
C THR A 82 -2.50 -16.92 13.21
N SER A 83 -1.61 -17.14 14.18
CA SER A 83 -0.86 -16.08 14.88
C SER A 83 0.25 -15.49 14.02
N PHE A 84 0.55 -14.20 14.24
CA PHE A 84 1.71 -13.55 13.62
C PHE A 84 3.03 -14.16 14.10
N THR A 85 3.91 -14.44 13.15
CA THR A 85 5.33 -14.71 13.39
C THR A 85 6.08 -13.38 13.32
N SER A 86 6.85 -13.06 14.36
CA SER A 86 7.59 -11.80 14.45
C SER A 86 8.70 -11.68 13.40
N LEU A 87 8.89 -10.48 12.86
CA LEU A 87 10.00 -10.13 11.98
C LEU A 87 10.87 -9.04 12.60
N SER A 88 12.16 -9.07 12.28
CA SER A 88 13.11 -8.02 12.67
C SER A 88 13.03 -6.78 11.78
N THR A 89 12.64 -6.97 10.50
CA THR A 89 12.55 -5.91 9.50
C THR A 89 11.32 -6.12 8.62
N PHE A 90 10.84 -5.05 7.98
CA PHE A 90 9.74 -5.15 7.03
C PHE A 90 10.28 -5.61 5.65
N PRO A 91 9.75 -6.69 5.08
CA PRO A 91 10.29 -7.28 3.85
C PRO A 91 10.09 -6.44 2.59
N GLU A 92 9.17 -5.48 2.58
CA GLU A 92 9.06 -4.52 1.48
C GLU A 92 9.89 -3.26 1.78
N GLY A 93 11.09 -3.19 1.18
CA GLY A 93 12.06 -2.14 1.48
C GLY A 93 11.57 -0.72 1.17
N GLY A 94 10.67 -0.58 0.19
CA GLY A 94 10.04 0.69 -0.17
C GLY A 94 8.88 1.11 0.75
N ALA A 95 8.36 0.21 1.57
CA ALA A 95 7.11 0.43 2.30
C ALA A 95 7.26 1.26 3.56
N LEU A 96 8.42 1.24 4.22
CA LEU A 96 8.58 1.87 5.53
C LEU A 96 8.28 3.38 5.51
N GLY A 97 8.67 4.07 4.44
CA GLY A 97 8.35 5.49 4.27
C GLY A 97 6.85 5.75 4.11
N ALA A 98 6.17 4.92 3.29
CA ALA A 98 4.73 5.02 3.09
C ALA A 98 3.95 4.66 4.37
N ILE A 99 4.34 3.58 5.05
CA ILE A 99 3.79 3.15 6.35
C ILE A 99 3.92 4.27 7.38
N SER A 100 5.12 4.83 7.53
CA SER A 100 5.37 5.86 8.55
C SER A 100 4.58 7.14 8.27
N THR A 101 4.50 7.54 6.99
CA THR A 101 3.65 8.66 6.56
C THR A 101 2.18 8.37 6.85
N ALA A 102 1.73 7.15 6.61
CA ALA A 102 0.36 6.76 6.85
C ALA A 102 0.04 6.66 8.35
N PHE A 103 1.00 6.42 9.22
CA PHE A 103 0.81 6.54 10.66
C PHE A 103 0.95 7.97 11.20
N GLY A 104 1.32 8.93 10.35
CA GLY A 104 1.49 10.33 10.74
C GLY A 104 2.80 10.62 11.47
N CYS A 105 3.81 9.75 11.34
CA CYS A 105 5.12 9.96 11.93
C CYS A 105 5.90 11.01 11.12
N SER A 106 6.59 11.93 11.81
CA SER A 106 7.54 12.87 11.20
C SER A 106 8.88 12.17 10.94
N GLY A 107 8.90 11.20 10.01
CA GLY A 107 10.04 10.32 9.73
C GLY A 107 9.70 8.85 9.95
N THR A 108 10.70 7.99 10.14
CA THR A 108 10.47 6.57 10.47
C THR A 108 9.88 6.45 11.87
N CYS A 109 8.74 5.78 12.00
CA CYS A 109 8.16 5.54 13.32
C CYS A 109 9.11 4.70 14.19
N SER A 110 9.37 5.13 15.43
CA SER A 110 10.08 4.33 16.43
C SER A 110 9.16 3.27 17.03
N GLY A 111 9.69 2.07 17.29
CA GLY A 111 8.94 1.03 18.00
C GLY A 111 7.92 0.28 17.15
N LEU A 112 8.11 0.25 15.82
CA LEU A 112 7.29 -0.60 14.95
C LEU A 112 7.51 -2.07 15.28
N SER A 113 6.41 -2.81 15.43
CA SER A 113 6.40 -4.26 15.45
C SER A 113 6.10 -4.78 14.04
N PHE A 114 6.89 -5.74 13.59
CA PHE A 114 6.70 -6.41 12.31
C PHE A 114 6.37 -7.87 12.52
N GLY A 115 5.53 -8.41 11.64
CA GLY A 115 5.26 -9.83 11.63
C GLY A 115 4.61 -10.27 10.33
N PHE A 116 4.51 -11.57 10.13
CA PHE A 116 3.79 -12.15 9.01
C PHE A 116 2.90 -13.30 9.45
N VAL A 117 1.90 -13.60 8.63
CA VAL A 117 1.07 -14.80 8.68
C VAL A 117 1.06 -15.41 7.30
N ASP A 118 1.40 -16.68 7.22
CA ASP A 118 1.13 -17.52 6.06
C ASP A 118 -0.31 -18.05 6.17
N LEU A 119 -1.17 -17.71 5.20
CA LEU A 119 -2.57 -18.14 5.19
C LEU A 119 -2.75 -19.56 4.65
N GLN A 120 -1.74 -20.13 3.98
CA GLN A 120 -1.79 -21.44 3.33
C GLN A 120 -3.02 -21.57 2.42
N SER A 121 -3.27 -20.52 1.65
CA SER A 121 -4.50 -20.35 0.89
C SER A 121 -4.20 -19.90 -0.53
N ALA A 122 -4.52 -20.76 -1.49
CA ALA A 122 -4.40 -20.43 -2.90
C ALA A 122 -5.44 -19.37 -3.31
N LEU A 123 -5.02 -18.48 -4.20
CA LEU A 123 -5.89 -17.51 -4.86
C LEU A 123 -6.20 -18.00 -6.27
N ALA A 124 -7.46 -18.34 -6.53
CA ALA A 124 -7.90 -18.67 -7.89
C ALA A 124 -7.79 -17.45 -8.83
N ALA A 125 -7.62 -17.70 -10.14
CA ALA A 125 -7.63 -16.64 -11.14
C ALA A 125 -8.96 -15.87 -11.10
N ASN A 126 -8.88 -14.53 -11.08
CA ASN A 126 -10.01 -13.61 -10.86
C ASN A 126 -10.78 -13.85 -9.55
N GLY A 127 -10.18 -14.57 -8.59
CA GLY A 127 -10.77 -14.88 -7.31
C GLY A 127 -10.44 -13.86 -6.23
N SER A 128 -11.00 -14.10 -5.05
CA SER A 128 -10.67 -13.40 -3.82
C SER A 128 -10.71 -14.34 -2.63
N VAL A 129 -9.84 -14.12 -1.64
CA VAL A 129 -9.85 -14.84 -0.36
C VAL A 129 -10.28 -13.89 0.76
N SER A 130 -11.30 -14.29 1.52
CA SER A 130 -11.73 -13.56 2.72
C SER A 130 -10.87 -13.97 3.92
N VAL A 131 -10.36 -12.97 4.62
CA VAL A 131 -9.49 -13.12 5.80
C VAL A 131 -10.16 -12.44 6.97
N SER A 132 -10.46 -13.23 8.00
CA SER A 132 -10.90 -12.75 9.30
C SER A 132 -9.69 -12.26 10.09
N ALA A 133 -9.85 -11.13 10.80
CA ALA A 133 -8.78 -10.56 11.60
C ALA A 133 -9.25 -10.38 13.04
N SER A 134 -8.45 -10.84 14.00
CA SER A 134 -8.73 -10.71 15.43
C SER A 134 -7.51 -10.23 16.20
N GLY A 135 -7.74 -9.41 17.23
CA GLY A 135 -6.65 -8.90 18.08
C GLY A 135 -5.66 -7.96 17.41
N LEU A 136 -5.89 -7.52 16.17
CA LEU A 136 -5.03 -6.55 15.51
C LEU A 136 -5.10 -5.19 16.24
N PRO A 137 -3.95 -4.61 16.65
CA PRO A 137 -3.92 -3.25 17.16
C PRO A 137 -4.43 -2.26 16.12
N ALA A 138 -4.99 -1.14 16.60
CA ALA A 138 -5.23 0.02 15.73
C ALA A 138 -3.91 0.52 15.13
N ASN A 139 -3.99 1.12 13.94
CA ASN A 139 -2.83 1.54 13.15
C ASN A 139 -1.88 0.38 12.81
N THR A 140 -2.48 -0.74 12.40
CA THR A 140 -1.72 -1.84 11.79
C THR A 140 -1.86 -1.74 10.27
N ALA A 141 -0.74 -1.60 9.57
CA ALA A 141 -0.65 -1.63 8.13
C ALA A 141 -0.43 -3.08 7.68
N LEU A 142 -1.26 -3.54 6.75
CA LEU A 142 -1.25 -4.88 6.19
C LEU A 142 -0.87 -4.83 4.71
N TYR A 143 -0.06 -5.79 4.30
CA TYR A 143 0.39 -6.01 2.94
C TYR A 143 0.20 -7.48 2.58
N ALA A 144 -0.40 -7.75 1.43
CA ALA A 144 -0.42 -9.09 0.85
C ALA A 144 0.81 -9.29 -0.04
N MET A 145 1.44 -10.44 0.12
CA MET A 145 2.49 -10.99 -0.73
C MET A 145 1.99 -12.34 -1.24
N LEU A 146 1.88 -12.47 -2.56
CA LEU A 146 1.37 -13.66 -3.21
C LEU A 146 2.51 -14.51 -3.72
N VAL A 147 2.44 -15.80 -3.41
CA VAL A 147 3.45 -16.78 -3.78
C VAL A 147 3.00 -17.51 -5.03
N VAL A 148 3.91 -17.64 -6.00
CA VAL A 148 3.74 -18.42 -7.22
C VAL A 148 5.01 -19.24 -7.41
N ASN A 149 4.88 -20.54 -7.62
CA ASN A 149 6.00 -21.48 -7.75
C ASN A 149 7.02 -21.39 -6.60
N GLY A 150 6.55 -21.16 -5.37
CA GLY A 150 7.39 -21.05 -4.17
C GLY A 150 8.17 -19.73 -4.04
N LYS A 151 7.86 -18.72 -4.86
CA LYS A 151 8.46 -17.38 -4.77
C LYS A 151 7.39 -16.31 -4.60
N ILE A 152 7.70 -15.26 -3.87
CA ILE A 152 6.88 -14.06 -3.82
C ILE A 152 7.00 -13.40 -5.19
N GLU A 153 5.90 -13.38 -5.93
CA GLU A 153 5.82 -12.77 -7.27
C GLU A 153 4.99 -11.48 -7.26
N PHE A 154 3.93 -11.41 -6.46
CA PHE A 154 3.08 -10.22 -6.42
C PHE A 154 3.02 -9.63 -5.03
N ILE A 155 3.04 -8.31 -4.93
CA ILE A 155 2.94 -7.61 -3.66
C ILE A 155 1.87 -6.52 -3.71
N THR A 156 1.46 -6.06 -2.55
CA THR A 156 0.56 -4.91 -2.43
C THR A 156 1.36 -3.65 -2.67
N PRO A 157 0.89 -2.69 -3.50
CA PRO A 157 1.60 -1.43 -3.63
C PRO A 157 1.67 -0.69 -2.28
N ASN A 158 2.82 -0.07 -2.00
CA ASN A 158 3.03 0.83 -0.85
C ASN A 158 1.90 1.83 -0.57
N SER A 159 1.28 2.36 -1.63
CA SER A 159 0.18 3.32 -1.53
C SER A 159 -1.19 2.71 -1.25
N ALA A 160 -1.30 1.38 -1.26
CA ALA A 160 -2.53 0.61 -1.12
C ALA A 160 -2.52 -0.32 0.11
N ALA A 161 -1.57 -0.12 1.04
CA ALA A 161 -1.57 -0.81 2.32
C ALA A 161 -2.92 -0.64 3.02
N LEU A 162 -3.47 -1.75 3.53
CA LEU A 162 -4.69 -1.68 4.32
C LEU A 162 -4.32 -1.30 5.75
N ILE A 163 -4.87 -0.19 6.26
CA ILE A 163 -4.62 0.26 7.63
C ILE A 163 -5.86 0.04 8.48
N ILE A 164 -5.74 -0.84 9.48
CA ILE A 164 -6.81 -1.14 10.42
C ILE A 164 -6.90 -0.03 11.48
N GLY A 165 -8.12 0.44 11.76
CA GLY A 165 -8.39 1.40 12.84
C GLY A 165 -8.02 2.86 12.53
N LYS A 166 -7.58 3.18 11.31
CA LYS A 166 -7.31 4.56 10.90
C LYS A 166 -8.62 5.25 10.48
N SER A 167 -9.33 5.82 11.44
CA SER A 167 -10.41 6.79 11.17
C SER A 167 -9.80 8.18 10.90
N VAL A 168 -9.18 8.36 9.74
CA VAL A 168 -8.99 9.71 9.18
C VAL A 168 -9.47 9.71 7.75
N VAL A 169 -10.79 9.56 7.63
CA VAL A 169 -11.50 10.25 6.56
C VAL A 169 -11.68 11.67 7.09
N PRO A 170 -11.02 12.72 6.54
CA PRO A 170 -11.63 14.03 6.55
C PRO A 170 -12.96 13.81 5.84
N GLU A 171 -14.04 13.84 6.60
CA GLU A 171 -15.39 13.63 6.08
C GLU A 171 -15.52 14.44 4.79
N PRO A 172 -16.18 13.95 3.73
CA PRO A 172 -16.36 14.70 2.48
C PRO A 172 -16.83 16.16 2.71
N GLY A 173 -17.46 16.44 3.85
CA GLY A 173 -17.74 17.78 4.37
C GLY A 173 -16.52 18.70 4.54
N THR A 174 -15.35 18.25 5.01
CA THR A 174 -14.18 19.12 5.22
C THR A 174 -13.52 19.57 3.92
N MET A 175 -13.47 18.72 2.89
CA MET A 175 -13.04 19.16 1.55
C MET A 175 -14.06 20.11 0.90
N THR A 176 -15.35 19.87 1.14
CA THR A 176 -16.41 20.76 0.64
C THR A 176 -16.41 22.11 1.36
N LEU A 177 -16.09 22.14 2.65
CA LEU A 177 -15.98 23.36 3.46
C LEU A 177 -14.77 24.21 3.04
N LEU A 178 -13.63 23.58 2.76
CA LEU A 178 -12.45 24.27 2.18
C LEU A 178 -12.73 24.78 0.76
N GLY A 179 -13.42 23.99 -0.06
CA GLY A 179 -13.80 24.37 -1.43
C GLY A 179 -14.75 25.57 -1.45
N THR A 180 -15.78 25.58 -0.61
CA THR A 180 -16.75 26.70 -0.53
C THR A 180 -16.16 27.93 0.15
N GLY A 181 -15.28 27.77 1.14
CA GLY A 181 -14.58 28.87 1.80
C GLY A 181 -13.71 29.71 0.85
N LEU A 182 -12.97 29.06 -0.06
CA LEU A 182 -12.13 29.75 -1.05
C LEU A 182 -12.96 30.51 -2.10
N VAL A 183 -14.10 29.95 -2.52
CA VAL A 183 -15.03 30.64 -3.44
C VAL A 183 -15.68 31.85 -2.78
N GLY A 184 -16.04 31.75 -1.50
CA GLY A 184 -16.55 32.89 -0.71
C GLY A 184 -15.53 34.03 -0.57
N LEU A 185 -14.27 33.69 -0.31
CA LEU A 185 -13.16 34.66 -0.23
C LEU A 185 -12.89 35.36 -1.57
N ALA A 186 -12.88 34.61 -2.67
CA ALA A 186 -12.75 35.17 -4.01
C ALA A 186 -13.89 36.16 -4.36
N GLY A 187 -15.11 35.87 -3.89
CA GLY A 187 -16.26 36.77 -4.01
C GLY A 187 -16.08 38.11 -3.27
N LEU A 188 -15.52 38.07 -2.05
CA LEU A 188 -15.26 39.28 -1.25
C LEU A 188 -14.17 40.16 -1.86
N VAL A 189 -13.09 39.56 -2.37
CA VAL A 189 -12.01 40.31 -3.04
C VAL A 189 -12.51 41.02 -4.30
N ARG A 190 -13.38 40.36 -5.08
CA ARG A 190 -13.96 40.97 -6.29
C ARG A 190 -14.85 42.17 -5.99
N ARG A 191 -15.55 42.18 -4.86
CA ARG A 191 -16.40 43.31 -4.45
C ARG A 191 -15.59 44.54 -4.06
N LYS A 192 -14.39 44.35 -3.47
CA LYS A 192 -13.51 45.44 -3.02
C LYS A 192 -12.75 46.13 -4.16
N ILE A 193 -12.58 45.50 -5.32
CA ILE A 193 -11.87 46.06 -6.49
C ILE A 193 -12.82 46.87 -7.40
N ARG A 194 -14.14 46.69 -7.26
CA ARG A 194 -15.16 47.40 -8.05
C ARG A 194 -15.82 48.57 -7.32
N SER A 195 -15.41 48.85 -6.09
CA SER A 195 -15.79 50.05 -5.33
C SER A 195 -14.57 50.94 -5.16
#